data_AF-A0A8T5TLE3-F1
#
_entry.id   AF-A0A8T5TLE3-F1
#
_cell.length_a   1.000
_cell.length_b   1.000
_cell.length_c   1.000
_cell.angle_alpha   90.00
_cell.angle_beta   90.00
_cell.angle_gamma   90.00
#
_symmetry.space_group_name_H-M   'P 1'
#
loop_
_entity.id
_entity.type
_entity.pdbx_description
1 polymer ?
#
loop_
_entity_poly.entity_id
_entity_poly.type
_entity_poly.pdbx_seq_one_letter_code
_entity_poly.pdbx_strand_id
1 'polypeptide(L)'
;MSEKKTKQEFLLLRELLNESLLRDLIIFVIFYLFILAQSWKNIFLLLFPVITYTFSLFFRLINTNKWRLSIYDNTITYNPLGLEKKHANRLFFTTALQLILLFWIGGESYYHPQLIQTYDFFFNIIFNFIYTFGFYWILIDIWKYSKITIETRSSIEGNSGILLNHLNLKNFKIIYLLNLGTFFLLNILNLGIVILTEINGFLGILYLLPGTGIESSMPLKISASSFLNIVFSPLIAILLFYLIYKKISSMNPSELIEKLQLLPESEQNNIIETLKNINHKYYRDFSSE
;
A
#
# COMPACT_ATOMS: atom_id res chain seq x y z
N MET A 1 -43.80 13.59 -12.32
CA MET A 1 -43.27 12.23 -12.48
C MET A 1 -41.97 12.17 -11.71
N SER A 2 -41.95 11.40 -10.62
CA SER A 2 -40.77 11.18 -9.78
C SER A 2 -39.86 10.18 -10.51
N GLU A 3 -38.75 10.67 -11.06
CA GLU A 3 -37.66 9.79 -11.48
C GLU A 3 -37.11 9.10 -10.23
N LYS A 4 -37.50 7.84 -10.05
CA LYS A 4 -36.79 6.93 -9.14
C LYS A 4 -35.33 6.91 -9.57
N LYS A 5 -34.46 7.63 -8.86
CA LYS A 5 -33.02 7.38 -8.85
C LYS A 5 -32.82 5.94 -8.40
N THR A 6 -32.77 5.02 -9.34
CA THR A 6 -32.30 3.66 -9.11
C THR A 6 -30.89 3.78 -8.55
N LYS A 7 -30.76 3.58 -7.24
CA LYS A 7 -29.49 3.28 -6.58
C LYS A 7 -28.89 2.09 -7.32
N GLN A 8 -27.93 2.34 -8.22
CA GLN A 8 -27.10 1.27 -8.77
C GLN A 8 -26.20 0.78 -7.63
N GLU A 9 -26.69 -0.19 -6.87
CA GLU A 9 -26.00 -0.78 -5.71
C GLU A 9 -24.82 -1.68 -6.11
N PHE A 10 -24.67 -2.03 -7.39
CA PHE A 10 -23.64 -2.97 -7.86
C PHE A 10 -22.71 -2.36 -8.91
N LEU A 11 -21.41 -2.52 -8.65
CA LEU A 11 -20.32 -2.12 -9.54
C LEU A 11 -20.33 -2.98 -10.82
N LEU A 12 -20.47 -2.33 -11.99
CA LEU A 12 -20.19 -3.00 -13.26
C LEU A 12 -18.66 -3.20 -13.41
N LEU A 13 -18.23 -4.38 -13.84
CA LEU A 13 -16.79 -4.71 -13.97
C LEU A 13 -16.01 -3.70 -14.85
N ARG A 14 -16.68 -3.17 -15.87
CA ARG A 14 -16.15 -2.14 -16.80
C ARG A 14 -15.82 -0.82 -16.09
N GLU A 15 -16.50 -0.53 -14.99
CA GLU A 15 -16.36 0.69 -14.25
C GLU A 15 -15.18 0.67 -13.25
N LEU A 16 -14.77 -0.51 -12.80
CA LEU A 16 -13.58 -0.68 -11.96
C LEU A 16 -12.27 -0.50 -12.74
N LEU A 17 -12.30 -0.66 -14.07
CA LEU A 17 -11.14 -0.60 -14.95
C LEU A 17 -10.80 0.84 -15.35
N ASN A 18 -10.09 1.56 -14.48
CA ASN A 18 -9.43 2.82 -14.83
C ASN A 18 -8.19 2.55 -15.72
N GLU A 19 -7.90 3.43 -16.68
CA GLU A 19 -6.69 3.39 -17.52
C GLU A 19 -5.41 3.14 -16.71
N SER A 20 -5.25 3.82 -15.57
CA SER A 20 -4.09 3.64 -14.69
C SER A 20 -4.00 2.23 -14.10
N LEU A 21 -5.12 1.63 -13.72
CA LEU A 21 -5.16 0.26 -13.21
C LEU A 21 -4.82 -0.74 -14.32
N LEU A 22 -5.39 -0.54 -15.52
CA LEU A 22 -5.17 -1.41 -16.66
C LEU A 22 -3.72 -1.34 -17.16
N ARG A 23 -3.13 -0.14 -17.21
CA ARG A 23 -1.70 0.04 -17.50
C ARG A 23 -0.82 -0.70 -16.49
N ASP A 24 -1.05 -0.49 -15.20
CA ASP A 24 -0.25 -1.11 -14.14
C ASP A 24 -0.37 -2.65 -14.20
N LEU A 25 -1.56 -3.18 -14.49
CA LEU A 25 -1.81 -4.60 -14.70
C LEU A 25 -1.08 -5.16 -15.92
N ILE A 26 -1.16 -4.49 -17.07
CA ILE A 26 -0.47 -4.93 -18.29
C ILE A 26 1.03 -4.98 -18.04
N ILE A 27 1.61 -3.93 -17.46
CA ILE A 27 3.05 -3.88 -17.15
C ILE A 27 3.43 -5.04 -16.20
N PHE A 28 2.67 -5.23 -15.12
CA PHE A 28 2.92 -6.33 -14.18
C PHE A 28 2.90 -7.70 -14.87
N VAL A 29 1.85 -7.98 -15.66
CA VAL A 29 1.67 -9.24 -16.36
C VAL A 29 2.78 -9.49 -17.38
N ILE A 30 3.16 -8.48 -18.17
CA ILE A 30 4.24 -8.61 -19.16
C ILE A 30 5.56 -8.98 -18.47
N PHE A 31 5.96 -8.24 -17.44
CA PHE A 31 7.19 -8.55 -16.70
C PHE A 31 7.13 -9.92 -16.04
N TYR A 32 5.99 -10.26 -15.45
CA TYR A 32 5.78 -11.56 -14.82
C TYR A 32 5.94 -12.71 -15.83
N LEU A 33 5.36 -12.57 -17.02
CA LEU A 33 5.50 -13.55 -18.11
C LEU A 33 6.94 -13.64 -18.62
N PHE A 34 7.66 -12.52 -18.73
CA PHE A 34 9.08 -12.55 -19.10
C PHE A 34 9.93 -13.31 -18.10
N ILE A 35 9.66 -13.15 -16.80
CA ILE A 35 10.36 -13.93 -15.78
C ILE A 35 9.98 -15.41 -15.89
N LEU A 36 8.70 -15.76 -16.05
CA LEU A 36 8.29 -17.16 -16.22
C LEU A 36 8.92 -17.82 -17.46
N ALA A 37 9.05 -17.08 -18.56
CA ALA A 37 9.69 -17.57 -19.79
C ALA A 37 11.17 -17.94 -19.59
N GLN A 38 11.84 -17.36 -18.58
CA GLN A 38 13.19 -17.75 -18.19
C GLN A 38 13.24 -19.11 -17.45
N SER A 39 12.15 -19.88 -17.33
CA SER A 39 12.17 -21.25 -16.77
C SER A 39 12.62 -21.34 -15.30
N TRP A 40 12.15 -20.41 -14.46
CA TRP A 40 12.40 -20.43 -13.02
C TRP A 40 11.79 -21.68 -12.38
N LYS A 41 12.61 -22.49 -11.68
CA LYS A 41 12.16 -23.71 -11.00
C LYS A 41 11.42 -23.44 -9.69
N ASN A 42 11.73 -22.33 -9.04
CA ASN A 42 11.11 -21.91 -7.79
C ASN A 42 10.50 -20.52 -8.00
N ILE A 43 9.32 -20.29 -7.40
CA ILE A 43 8.55 -19.05 -7.51
C ILE A 43 8.62 -18.21 -6.23
N PHE A 44 9.36 -18.62 -5.20
CA PHE A 44 9.37 -17.92 -3.91
C PHE A 44 9.80 -16.45 -4.06
N LEU A 45 10.82 -16.15 -4.87
CA LEU A 45 11.23 -14.77 -5.12
C LEU A 45 10.15 -13.96 -5.87
N LEU A 46 9.32 -14.60 -6.69
CA LEU A 46 8.17 -13.96 -7.35
C LEU A 46 7.05 -13.60 -6.38
N LEU A 47 6.97 -14.21 -5.19
CA LEU A 47 5.96 -13.85 -4.20
C LEU A 47 6.13 -12.42 -3.70
N PHE A 48 7.36 -11.90 -3.64
CA PHE A 48 7.64 -10.53 -3.19
C PHE A 48 6.93 -9.47 -4.05
N PRO A 49 7.17 -9.39 -5.38
CA PRO A 49 6.45 -8.43 -6.22
C PRO A 49 4.96 -8.74 -6.29
N VAL A 50 4.51 -10.00 -6.23
CA VAL A 50 3.08 -10.34 -6.22
C VAL A 50 2.37 -9.74 -5.00
N ILE A 51 2.94 -9.91 -3.80
CA ILE A 51 2.39 -9.35 -2.57
C ILE A 51 2.39 -7.82 -2.63
N THR A 52 3.52 -7.20 -2.98
CA THR A 52 3.60 -5.73 -3.11
C THR A 52 2.58 -5.19 -4.13
N TYR A 53 2.41 -5.88 -5.26
CA TYR A 53 1.44 -5.50 -6.28
C TYR A 53 -0.01 -5.63 -5.79
N THR A 54 -0.32 -6.67 -5.02
CA THR A 54 -1.64 -6.87 -4.44
C THR A 54 -2.03 -5.70 -3.53
N PHE A 55 -1.10 -5.19 -2.72
CA PHE A 55 -1.32 -3.98 -1.93
C PHE A 55 -1.46 -2.73 -2.81
N SER A 56 -0.68 -2.61 -3.89
CA SER A 56 -0.85 -1.51 -4.84
C SER A 56 -2.26 -1.50 -5.45
N LEU A 57 -2.74 -2.66 -5.90
CA LEU A 57 -4.10 -2.85 -6.41
C LEU A 57 -5.16 -2.48 -5.38
N PHE A 58 -5.01 -2.95 -4.14
CA PHE A 58 -5.92 -2.61 -3.04
C PHE A 58 -6.09 -1.09 -2.89
N PHE A 59 -4.98 -0.34 -2.81
CA PHE A 59 -5.05 1.13 -2.71
C PHE A 59 -5.60 1.79 -3.98
N ARG A 60 -5.28 1.25 -5.16
CA ARG A 60 -5.81 1.76 -6.44
C ARG A 60 -7.34 1.61 -6.53
N LEU A 61 -7.87 0.47 -6.09
CA LEU A 61 -9.30 0.19 -6.05
C LEU A 61 -10.02 1.14 -5.09
N ILE A 62 -9.48 1.34 -3.87
CA ILE A 62 -10.03 2.31 -2.91
C ILE A 62 -10.06 3.71 -3.52
N ASN A 63 -8.95 4.16 -4.13
CA ASN A 63 -8.87 5.49 -4.72
C ASN A 63 -9.91 5.68 -5.85
N THR A 64 -10.09 4.66 -6.70
CA THR A 64 -11.04 4.70 -7.82
C THR A 64 -12.48 4.81 -7.32
N ASN A 65 -12.81 4.09 -6.24
CA ASN A 65 -14.13 4.14 -5.62
C ASN A 65 -14.38 5.48 -4.91
N LYS A 66 -13.37 6.07 -4.25
CA LYS A 66 -13.50 7.38 -3.59
C LYS A 66 -13.78 8.52 -4.57
N TRP A 67 -13.08 8.57 -5.69
CA TRP A 67 -13.30 9.63 -6.70
C TRP A 67 -14.76 9.64 -7.21
N ARG A 68 -15.40 8.48 -7.23
CA ARG A 68 -16.81 8.38 -7.62
C ARG A 68 -17.74 8.93 -6.54
N LEU A 69 -17.47 8.68 -5.27
CA LEU A 69 -18.23 9.28 -4.17
C LEU A 69 -18.14 10.82 -4.19
N SER A 70 -16.97 11.40 -4.50
CA SER A 70 -16.85 12.85 -4.64
C SER A 70 -17.67 13.42 -5.81
N ILE A 71 -17.89 12.67 -6.89
CA ILE A 71 -18.73 13.13 -8.02
C ILE A 71 -20.20 13.29 -7.61
N TYR A 72 -20.67 12.47 -6.67
CA TYR A 72 -22.06 12.52 -6.18
C TYR A 72 -22.26 13.51 -5.04
N ASP A 73 -21.25 13.72 -4.18
CA ASP A 73 -21.32 14.66 -3.07
C ASP A 73 -19.91 15.21 -2.75
N ASN A 74 -19.56 16.36 -3.36
CA ASN A 74 -18.25 17.02 -3.19
C ASN A 74 -18.08 17.63 -1.77
N THR A 75 -19.06 17.45 -0.90
CA THR A 75 -19.14 18.11 0.39
C THR A 75 -18.22 17.46 1.42
N ILE A 76 -17.82 16.18 1.26
CA ILE A 76 -16.98 15.46 2.23
C ILE A 76 -15.77 14.81 1.56
N THR A 77 -14.58 15.16 2.03
CA THR A 77 -13.33 14.43 1.73
C THR A 77 -13.03 13.46 2.87
N TYR A 78 -13.19 12.16 2.62
CA TYR A 78 -12.94 11.09 3.60
C TYR A 78 -11.65 10.30 3.27
N ASN A 79 -10.52 10.68 3.90
CA ASN A 79 -9.21 10.07 3.66
C ASN A 79 -8.57 9.51 4.94
N PRO A 80 -9.11 8.42 5.53
CA PRO A 80 -8.55 7.86 6.76
C PRO A 80 -7.22 7.11 6.56
N LEU A 81 -6.85 6.72 5.33
CA LEU A 81 -5.59 6.02 5.03
C LEU A 81 -4.57 6.91 4.30
N GLY A 82 -4.86 8.20 4.15
CA GLY A 82 -4.01 9.15 3.43
C GLY A 82 -4.36 9.24 1.94
N LEU A 83 -3.34 9.44 1.09
CA LEU A 83 -3.52 9.50 -0.37
C LEU A 83 -3.33 8.12 -1.00
N GLU A 84 -4.42 7.37 -1.18
CA GLU A 84 -4.36 6.02 -1.71
C GLU A 84 -3.76 5.96 -3.12
N LYS A 85 -3.98 6.99 -3.97
CA LYS A 85 -3.31 7.11 -5.27
C LYS A 85 -1.78 7.11 -5.16
N LYS A 86 -1.23 7.83 -4.18
CA LYS A 86 0.23 7.89 -3.97
C LYS A 86 0.76 6.57 -3.43
N HIS A 87 0.05 5.96 -2.49
CA HIS A 87 0.40 4.64 -1.94
C HIS A 87 0.47 3.58 -3.04
N ALA A 88 -0.57 3.52 -3.88
CA ALA A 88 -0.63 2.61 -5.02
C ALA A 88 0.56 2.82 -5.98
N ASN A 89 0.86 4.08 -6.34
CA ASN A 89 1.98 4.40 -7.22
C ASN A 89 3.34 4.00 -6.63
N ARG A 90 3.57 4.26 -5.33
CA ARG A 90 4.82 3.90 -4.66
C ARG A 90 5.04 2.39 -4.62
N LEU A 91 4.01 1.64 -4.24
CA LEU A 91 4.06 0.17 -4.22
C LEU A 91 4.20 -0.42 -5.62
N PHE A 92 3.53 0.16 -6.63
CA PHE A 92 3.69 -0.27 -8.01
C PHE A 92 5.11 -0.03 -8.51
N PHE A 93 5.70 1.13 -8.19
CA PHE A 93 7.10 1.42 -8.49
C PHE A 93 8.04 0.40 -7.85
N THR A 94 7.85 0.08 -6.56
CA THR A 94 8.61 -0.97 -5.87
C THR A 94 8.43 -2.33 -6.57
N THR A 95 7.20 -2.69 -6.92
CA THR A 95 6.89 -3.93 -7.65
C THR A 95 7.66 -4.00 -8.97
N ALA A 96 7.63 -2.93 -9.77
CA ALA A 96 8.34 -2.87 -11.05
C ALA A 96 9.86 -3.03 -10.86
N LEU A 97 10.45 -2.34 -9.87
CA LEU A 97 11.87 -2.51 -9.55
C LEU A 97 12.21 -3.95 -9.16
N GLN A 98 11.37 -4.60 -8.34
CA GLN A 98 11.58 -5.99 -7.95
C GLN A 98 11.49 -6.93 -9.17
N LEU A 99 10.51 -6.73 -10.04
CA LEU A 99 10.36 -7.53 -11.27
C LEU A 99 11.55 -7.34 -12.22
N ILE A 100 12.03 -6.11 -12.38
CA ILE A 100 13.23 -5.81 -13.20
C ILE A 100 14.45 -6.53 -12.62
N LEU A 101 14.66 -6.47 -11.31
CA LEU A 101 15.77 -7.17 -10.66
C LEU A 101 15.69 -8.68 -10.80
N LEU A 102 14.49 -9.26 -10.68
CA LEU A 102 14.29 -10.69 -10.89
C LEU A 102 14.55 -11.08 -12.35
N PHE A 103 14.00 -10.33 -13.30
CA PHE A 103 14.26 -10.57 -14.72
C PHE A 103 15.75 -10.49 -15.03
N TRP A 104 16.44 -9.49 -14.49
CA TRP A 104 17.88 -9.29 -14.69
C TRP A 104 18.69 -10.45 -14.08
N ILE A 105 18.49 -10.81 -12.81
CA ILE A 105 19.25 -11.89 -12.17
C ILE A 105 18.98 -13.25 -12.84
N GLY A 106 17.75 -13.48 -13.31
CA GLY A 106 17.39 -14.68 -14.07
C GLY A 106 18.12 -14.76 -15.41
N GLY A 107 18.14 -13.67 -16.16
CA GLY A 107 18.85 -13.59 -17.43
C GLY A 107 20.36 -13.71 -17.26
N GLU A 108 20.95 -12.94 -16.35
CA GLU A 108 22.39 -12.99 -16.06
C GLU A 108 22.83 -14.36 -15.51
N SER A 109 21.94 -15.10 -14.85
CA SER A 109 22.27 -16.48 -14.43
C SER A 109 22.55 -17.41 -15.61
N TYR A 110 21.99 -17.14 -16.80
CA TYR A 110 22.29 -17.88 -18.03
C TYR A 110 23.55 -17.38 -18.73
N TYR A 111 23.69 -16.06 -18.86
CA TYR A 111 24.74 -15.45 -19.69
C TYR A 111 26.07 -15.31 -18.97
N HIS A 112 26.05 -14.96 -17.67
CA HIS A 112 27.23 -14.67 -16.87
C HIS A 112 27.10 -15.27 -15.46
N PRO A 113 27.09 -16.61 -15.33
CA PRO A 113 26.87 -17.28 -14.05
C PRO A 113 27.92 -16.93 -12.97
N GLN A 114 29.16 -16.59 -13.35
CA GLN A 114 30.19 -16.17 -12.40
C GLN A 114 29.88 -14.80 -11.76
N LEU A 115 29.24 -13.91 -12.54
CA LEU A 115 28.83 -12.61 -12.05
C LEU A 115 27.77 -12.77 -10.95
N ILE A 116 26.80 -13.65 -11.16
CA ILE A 116 25.78 -13.95 -10.16
C ILE A 116 26.38 -14.50 -8.86
N GLN A 117 27.35 -15.41 -8.96
CA GLN A 117 28.02 -15.95 -7.77
C GLN A 117 28.81 -14.89 -7.01
N THR A 118 29.38 -13.91 -7.71
CA THR A 118 30.18 -12.85 -7.07
C THR A 118 29.30 -11.80 -6.39
N TYR A 119 28.08 -11.59 -6.89
CA TYR A 119 27.19 -10.51 -6.44
C TYR A 119 25.92 -11.00 -5.72
N ASP A 120 25.84 -12.28 -5.36
CA ASP A 120 24.68 -12.86 -4.65
C ASP A 120 24.36 -12.14 -3.33
N PHE A 121 25.39 -11.78 -2.57
CA PHE A 121 25.31 -10.98 -1.35
C PHE A 121 24.58 -9.66 -1.58
N PHE A 122 25.01 -8.92 -2.61
CA PHE A 122 24.44 -7.61 -2.94
C PHE A 122 23.01 -7.74 -3.45
N PHE A 123 22.73 -8.76 -4.27
CA PHE A 123 21.38 -9.05 -4.73
C PHE A 123 20.43 -9.27 -3.54
N ASN A 124 20.80 -10.14 -2.58
CA ASN A 124 19.97 -10.41 -1.42
C ASN A 124 19.66 -9.16 -0.59
N ILE A 125 20.66 -8.30 -0.37
CA ILE A 125 20.49 -7.06 0.38
C ILE A 125 19.58 -6.10 -0.37
N ILE A 126 19.87 -5.82 -1.64
CA ILE A 126 19.14 -4.85 -2.45
C ILE A 126 17.69 -5.30 -2.66
N PHE A 127 17.48 -6.58 -2.96
CA PHE A 127 16.14 -7.12 -3.21
C PHE A 127 15.22 -7.02 -1.98
N ASN A 128 15.74 -7.41 -0.81
CA ASN A 128 15.02 -7.28 0.46
C ASN A 128 14.84 -5.82 0.89
N PHE A 129 15.84 -4.98 0.67
CA PHE A 129 15.76 -3.54 0.93
C PHE A 129 14.64 -2.91 0.12
N ILE A 130 14.56 -3.16 -1.19
CA ILE A 130 13.51 -2.62 -2.06
C ILE A 130 12.13 -3.07 -1.59
N TYR A 131 11.97 -4.36 -1.25
CA TYR A 131 10.71 -4.89 -0.72
C TYR A 131 10.27 -4.16 0.55
N THR A 132 11.13 -4.14 1.57
CA THR A 132 10.83 -3.50 2.85
C THR A 132 10.57 -2.01 2.64
N PHE A 133 11.43 -1.32 1.88
CA PHE A 133 11.30 0.09 1.56
C PHE A 133 9.91 0.43 1.00
N GLY A 134 9.37 -0.36 0.06
CA GLY A 134 8.03 -0.12 -0.47
C GLY A 134 6.93 -0.03 0.59
N PHE A 135 6.93 -0.96 1.56
CA PHE A 135 5.93 -1.02 2.62
C PHE A 135 6.05 0.09 3.67
N TYR A 136 7.26 0.55 3.95
CA TYR A 136 7.47 1.65 4.92
C TYR A 136 7.44 3.03 4.26
N TRP A 137 7.69 3.12 2.94
CA TRP A 137 7.67 4.36 2.16
C TRP A 137 6.26 4.98 2.03
N ILE A 138 5.23 4.14 1.93
CA ILE A 138 3.83 4.62 1.87
C ILE A 138 3.40 5.37 3.14
N LEU A 139 4.04 5.12 4.29
CA LEU A 139 3.68 5.74 5.56
C LEU A 139 4.36 7.10 5.81
N ILE A 140 5.38 7.49 5.03
CA ILE A 140 6.17 8.72 5.26
C ILE A 140 5.33 10.01 5.28
N ASP A 141 4.38 10.14 4.34
CA ASP A 141 3.57 11.36 4.20
C ASP A 141 2.15 11.18 4.76
N ILE A 142 1.91 10.12 5.55
CA ILE A 142 0.54 9.77 5.93
C ILE A 142 -0.13 10.86 6.76
N TRP A 143 0.61 11.59 7.60
CA TRP A 143 0.06 12.76 8.30
C TRP A 143 -0.61 13.73 7.35
N LYS A 144 0.10 14.17 6.30
CA LYS A 144 -0.31 15.30 5.44
C LYS A 144 -1.68 15.05 4.82
N TYR A 145 -2.02 13.78 4.63
CA TYR A 145 -3.13 13.35 3.82
C TYR A 145 -4.24 12.65 4.59
N SER A 146 -3.96 12.19 5.81
CA SER A 146 -4.93 11.41 6.57
C SER A 146 -5.84 12.32 7.38
N LYS A 147 -6.94 12.74 6.75
CA LYS A 147 -7.91 13.68 7.31
C LYS A 147 -9.33 13.41 6.78
N ILE A 148 -10.29 13.86 7.56
CA ILE A 148 -11.70 13.98 7.17
C ILE A 148 -12.00 15.48 7.18
N THR A 149 -12.44 16.02 6.04
CA THR A 149 -12.79 17.45 5.91
C THR A 149 -14.12 17.60 5.18
N ILE A 150 -14.92 18.57 5.60
CA ILE A 150 -16.12 19.00 4.87
C ILE A 150 -15.74 20.24 4.07
N GLU A 151 -16.04 20.26 2.77
CA GLU A 151 -15.97 21.47 1.95
C GLU A 151 -17.35 22.11 1.89
N THR A 152 -17.49 23.31 2.46
CA THR A 152 -18.73 24.08 2.42
C THR A 152 -18.71 24.97 1.19
N ARG A 153 -19.82 25.01 0.45
CA ARG A 153 -20.01 25.95 -0.66
C ARG A 153 -20.60 27.26 -0.13
N SER A 154 -19.98 27.90 0.87
CA SER A 154 -20.44 29.23 1.28
C SER A 154 -19.85 30.28 0.33
N SER A 155 -20.74 31.05 -0.29
CA SER A 155 -20.46 32.07 -1.31
C SER A 155 -19.85 33.37 -0.75
N ILE A 156 -19.26 33.34 0.44
CA ILE A 156 -18.74 34.52 1.12
C ILE A 156 -17.34 34.18 1.61
N GLU A 157 -16.35 34.65 0.84
CA GLU A 157 -14.91 34.70 1.16
C GLU A 157 -14.21 33.36 1.41
N GLY A 158 -13.86 32.69 0.30
CA GLY A 158 -12.83 31.65 0.27
C GLY A 158 -13.28 30.27 0.77
N ASN A 159 -12.76 29.22 0.12
CA ASN A 159 -13.03 27.82 0.48
C ASN A 159 -12.66 27.55 1.95
N SER A 160 -13.62 27.69 2.87
CA SER A 160 -13.44 27.45 4.30
C SER A 160 -13.86 26.02 4.62
N GLY A 161 -12.98 25.06 4.33
CA GLY A 161 -13.23 23.66 4.67
C GLY A 161 -13.24 23.43 6.19
N ILE A 162 -14.31 22.82 6.71
CA ILE A 162 -14.41 22.43 8.13
C ILE A 162 -13.60 21.15 8.33
N LEU A 163 -12.54 21.23 9.15
CA LEU A 163 -11.74 20.06 9.51
C LEU A 163 -12.44 19.24 10.59
N LEU A 164 -12.94 18.07 10.18
CA LEU A 164 -13.68 17.17 11.04
C LEU A 164 -12.76 16.35 11.94
N ASN A 165 -11.82 15.64 11.35
CA ASN A 165 -10.83 14.88 12.11
C ASN A 165 -9.50 14.81 11.36
N HIS A 166 -8.41 14.83 12.10
CA HIS A 166 -7.06 14.79 11.56
C HIS A 166 -6.16 13.98 12.47
N LEU A 167 -5.14 13.33 11.89
CA LEU A 167 -4.17 12.59 12.68
C LEU A 167 -3.39 13.54 13.61
N ASN A 168 -3.67 13.48 14.91
CA ASN A 168 -2.97 14.29 15.91
C ASN A 168 -1.43 14.05 15.84
N LEU A 169 -0.67 15.13 15.91
CA LEU A 169 0.79 15.18 15.92
C LEU A 169 1.44 14.17 16.88
N LYS A 170 0.89 14.01 18.10
CA LYS A 170 1.41 13.02 19.08
C LYS A 170 1.28 11.59 18.55
N ASN A 171 0.14 11.27 17.94
CA ASN A 171 -0.14 9.95 17.39
C ASN A 171 0.71 9.67 16.15
N PHE A 172 0.85 10.66 15.28
CA PHE A 172 1.75 10.55 14.13
C PHE A 172 3.18 10.28 14.57
N LYS A 173 3.72 11.03 15.55
CA LYS A 173 5.10 10.84 16.01
C LYS A 173 5.36 9.39 16.41
N ILE A 174 4.43 8.77 17.12
CA ILE A 174 4.52 7.36 17.51
C ILE A 174 4.52 6.45 16.28
N ILE A 175 3.55 6.64 15.37
CA ILE A 175 3.45 5.84 14.14
C ILE A 175 4.72 5.97 13.29
N TYR A 176 5.24 7.18 13.15
CA TYR A 176 6.45 7.47 12.38
C TYR A 176 7.69 6.84 13.00
N LEU A 177 7.85 6.93 14.33
CA LEU A 177 8.94 6.28 15.05
C LEU A 177 8.88 4.76 14.92
N LEU A 178 7.69 4.16 15.04
CA LEU A 178 7.51 2.73 14.83
C LEU A 178 7.83 2.34 13.38
N ASN A 179 7.32 3.09 12.40
CA ASN A 179 7.57 2.87 10.97
C ASN A 179 9.07 2.87 10.64
N LEU A 180 9.79 3.92 11.02
CA LEU A 180 11.23 4.01 10.79
C LEU A 180 12.01 3.00 11.61
N GLY A 181 11.67 2.83 12.89
CA GLY A 181 12.34 1.91 13.79
C GLY A 181 12.27 0.48 13.27
N THR A 182 11.08 0.03 12.85
CA THR A 182 10.92 -1.30 12.24
C THR A 182 11.66 -1.40 10.90
N PHE A 183 11.59 -0.38 10.04
CA PHE A 183 12.30 -0.39 8.76
C PHE A 183 13.82 -0.59 8.94
N PHE A 184 14.43 0.20 9.82
CA PHE A 184 15.86 0.08 10.11
C PHE A 184 16.19 -1.25 10.79
N LEU A 185 15.37 -1.68 11.76
CA LEU A 185 15.58 -2.94 12.45
C LEU A 185 15.56 -4.13 11.47
N LEU A 186 14.56 -4.21 10.59
CA LEU A 186 14.47 -5.29 9.60
C LEU A 186 15.63 -5.26 8.60
N ASN A 187 16.08 -4.09 8.17
CA ASN A 187 17.20 -3.98 7.23
C ASN A 187 18.56 -4.27 7.87
N ILE A 188 18.79 -3.84 9.11
CA ILE A 188 20.00 -4.20 9.87
C ILE A 188 20.01 -5.70 10.15
N LEU A 189 18.87 -6.27 10.56
CA LEU A 189 18.72 -7.70 10.77
C LEU A 189 18.94 -8.48 9.46
N ASN A 190 18.39 -8.00 8.34
CA ASN A 190 18.64 -8.57 7.02
C ASN A 190 20.13 -8.57 6.67
N LEU A 191 20.82 -7.43 6.83
CA LEU A 191 22.25 -7.32 6.58
C LEU A 191 23.04 -8.31 7.45
N GLY A 192 22.75 -8.35 8.75
CA GLY A 192 23.42 -9.27 9.69
C GLY A 192 23.23 -10.74 9.33
N ILE A 193 22.00 -11.16 9.02
CA ILE A 193 21.72 -12.56 8.67
C ILE A 193 22.33 -12.90 7.31
N VAL A 194 22.28 -12.01 6.31
CA VAL A 194 22.94 -12.25 5.01
C VAL A 194 24.46 -12.44 5.19
N ILE A 195 25.12 -11.61 6.01
CA ILE A 195 26.56 -11.78 6.34
C ILE A 195 26.80 -13.15 7.01
N LEU A 196 25.99 -13.53 7.99
CA LEU A 196 26.12 -14.82 8.67
C LEU A 196 25.89 -16.01 7.72
N THR A 197 24.96 -15.86 6.78
CA THR A 197 24.70 -16.85 5.73
C THR A 197 25.91 -17.01 4.81
N GLU A 198 26.59 -15.93 4.44
CA GLU A 198 27.79 -16.04 3.59
C GLU A 198 29.00 -16.65 4.31
N ILE A 199 29.23 -16.29 5.57
CA ILE A 199 30.43 -16.77 6.30
C ILE A 199 30.32 -18.25 6.64
N ASN A 200 29.16 -18.71 7.14
CA ASN A 200 29.01 -20.05 7.74
C ASN A 200 27.95 -20.92 7.07
N GLY A 201 27.30 -20.45 6.00
CA GLY A 201 26.13 -21.14 5.41
C GLY A 201 24.91 -21.18 6.33
N PHE A 202 24.97 -20.52 7.48
CA PHE A 202 23.94 -20.58 8.51
C PHE A 202 22.66 -19.88 8.03
N LEU A 203 21.50 -20.54 8.20
CA LEU A 203 20.18 -20.02 7.81
C LEU A 203 20.06 -19.62 6.33
N GLY A 204 20.91 -20.16 5.45
CA GLY A 204 20.79 -20.00 4.00
C GLY A 204 19.96 -21.12 3.38
N ILE A 205 19.12 -20.75 2.40
CA ILE A 205 18.40 -21.71 1.56
C ILE A 205 18.95 -21.59 0.15
N LEU A 206 19.33 -22.73 -0.43
CA LEU A 206 19.79 -22.80 -1.81
C LEU A 206 18.60 -22.65 -2.76
N TYR A 207 18.70 -21.65 -3.63
CA TYR A 207 17.67 -21.30 -4.58
C TYR A 207 18.17 -21.50 -6.01
N LEU A 208 17.53 -22.42 -6.73
CA LEU A 208 17.89 -22.73 -8.10
C LEU A 208 17.43 -21.58 -9.01
N LEU A 209 18.41 -20.84 -9.52
CA LEU A 209 18.20 -19.90 -10.59
C LEU A 209 18.05 -20.64 -11.93
N PRO A 210 17.46 -20.00 -12.94
CA PRO A 210 17.33 -20.58 -14.27
C PRO A 210 18.61 -21.18 -14.87
N GLY A 211 19.74 -20.47 -14.76
CA GLY A 211 21.04 -20.92 -15.27
C GLY A 211 21.89 -21.71 -14.29
N THR A 212 21.35 -22.12 -13.12
CA THR A 212 22.10 -22.91 -12.15
C THR A 212 22.59 -24.23 -12.77
N GLY A 213 23.88 -24.53 -12.61
CA GLY A 213 24.56 -25.69 -13.18
C GLY A 213 25.29 -25.42 -14.51
N ILE A 214 24.99 -24.31 -15.20
CA ILE A 214 25.80 -23.84 -16.33
C ILE A 214 27.17 -23.43 -15.81
N GLU A 215 28.24 -23.93 -16.44
CA GLU A 215 29.63 -23.69 -16.01
C GLU A 215 29.86 -24.02 -14.53
N SER A 216 29.20 -25.07 -14.03
CA SER A 216 29.25 -25.52 -12.63
C SER A 216 28.74 -24.46 -11.63
N SER A 217 27.84 -23.58 -12.08
CA SER A 217 27.34 -22.50 -11.25
C SER A 217 26.51 -22.98 -10.07
N MET A 218 26.76 -22.37 -8.91
CA MET A 218 26.06 -22.73 -7.68
C MET A 218 24.67 -22.06 -7.61
N PRO A 219 23.72 -22.65 -6.88
CA PRO A 219 22.45 -21.99 -6.57
C PRO A 219 22.66 -20.68 -5.82
N LEU A 220 21.73 -19.74 -5.98
CA LEU A 220 21.71 -18.51 -5.19
C LEU A 220 21.42 -18.86 -3.73
N LYS A 221 22.25 -18.39 -2.80
CA LYS A 221 21.95 -18.51 -1.38
C LYS A 221 20.97 -17.41 -0.98
N ILE A 222 19.75 -17.78 -0.64
CA ILE A 222 18.77 -16.85 -0.08
C ILE A 222 18.85 -16.93 1.44
N SER A 223 19.05 -15.78 2.09
CA SER A 223 19.04 -15.72 3.55
C SER A 223 17.62 -15.91 4.12
N ALA A 224 17.51 -16.59 5.27
CA ALA A 224 16.26 -16.74 6.01
C ALA A 224 15.57 -15.40 6.35
N SER A 225 16.33 -14.30 6.40
CA SER A 225 15.78 -12.95 6.52
C SER A 225 14.75 -12.63 5.44
N SER A 226 14.87 -13.20 4.25
CA SER A 226 13.91 -13.04 3.15
C SER A 226 12.53 -13.57 3.53
N PHE A 227 12.46 -14.71 4.23
CA PHE A 227 11.20 -15.28 4.73
C PHE A 227 10.61 -14.45 5.87
N LEU A 228 11.46 -13.84 6.71
CA LEU A 228 10.98 -12.90 7.72
C LEU A 228 10.41 -11.65 7.04
N ASN A 229 11.14 -11.06 6.11
CA ASN A 229 10.76 -9.83 5.44
C ASN A 229 9.43 -9.98 4.70
N ILE A 230 9.25 -11.07 3.93
CA ILE A 230 8.04 -11.28 3.13
C ILE A 230 6.77 -11.31 3.98
N VAL A 231 6.85 -11.82 5.21
CA VAL A 231 5.73 -11.91 6.16
C VAL A 231 5.60 -10.66 7.02
N PHE A 232 6.68 -10.24 7.69
CA PHE A 232 6.61 -9.18 8.70
C PHE A 232 6.38 -7.79 8.10
N SER A 233 6.96 -7.48 6.92
CA SER A 233 6.81 -6.15 6.32
C SER A 233 5.34 -5.80 6.02
N PRO A 234 4.57 -6.64 5.28
CA PRO A 234 3.16 -6.34 5.03
C PRO A 234 2.32 -6.37 6.32
N LEU A 235 2.57 -7.29 7.25
CA LEU A 235 1.81 -7.37 8.50
C LEU A 235 1.96 -6.10 9.36
N ILE A 236 3.18 -5.58 9.48
CA ILE A 236 3.42 -4.36 10.26
C ILE A 236 2.80 -3.15 9.54
N ALA A 237 2.90 -3.07 8.22
CA ALA A 237 2.22 -2.03 7.46
C ALA A 237 0.70 -2.07 7.68
N ILE A 238 0.07 -3.24 7.58
CA ILE A 238 -1.38 -3.42 7.88
C ILE A 238 -1.70 -2.93 9.28
N LEU A 239 -0.92 -3.35 10.29
CA LEU A 239 -1.15 -2.97 11.68
C LEU A 239 -1.07 -1.44 11.87
N LEU A 240 -0.07 -0.79 11.26
CA LEU A 240 0.07 0.67 11.32
C LEU A 240 -1.10 1.37 10.61
N PHE A 241 -1.52 0.91 9.43
CA PHE A 241 -2.71 1.44 8.75
C PHE A 241 -3.98 1.25 9.57
N TYR A 242 -4.16 0.11 10.22
CA TYR A 242 -5.30 -0.14 11.10
C TYR A 242 -5.32 0.84 12.29
N LEU A 243 -4.16 1.09 12.92
CA LEU A 243 -4.06 2.07 14.01
C LEU A 243 -4.39 3.49 13.54
N ILE A 244 -3.95 3.88 12.34
CA ILE A 244 -4.26 5.18 11.73
C ILE A 244 -5.77 5.28 11.45
N TYR A 245 -6.33 4.29 10.77
CA TYR A 245 -7.75 4.23 10.43
C TYR A 245 -8.62 4.33 11.67
N LYS A 246 -8.31 3.54 12.72
CA LYS A 246 -9.05 3.53 13.98
C LYS A 246 -9.06 4.91 14.65
N LYS A 247 -7.92 5.62 14.64
CA LYS A 247 -7.77 6.94 15.26
C LYS A 247 -8.49 8.05 14.50
N ILE A 248 -8.50 8.00 13.17
CA ILE A 248 -9.18 9.02 12.35
C ILE A 248 -10.69 8.76 12.27
N SER A 249 -11.09 7.49 12.33
CA SER A 249 -12.51 7.10 12.31
C SER A 249 -13.17 7.13 13.70
N SER A 250 -12.42 7.39 14.77
CA SER A 250 -12.97 7.71 16.09
C SER A 250 -13.27 9.21 16.15
N MET A 251 -14.47 9.58 15.71
CA MET A 251 -15.02 10.92 15.86
C MET A 251 -16.02 10.92 17.01
N ASN A 252 -16.02 11.98 17.82
CA ASN A 252 -17.02 12.17 18.86
C ASN A 252 -18.27 12.78 18.22
N PRO A 253 -19.46 12.13 18.30
CA PRO A 253 -20.71 12.65 17.74
C PRO A 253 -21.05 14.06 18.19
N SER A 254 -20.85 14.37 19.48
CA SER A 254 -21.16 15.69 20.03
C SER A 254 -20.28 16.80 19.43
N GLU A 255 -18.98 16.53 19.27
CA GLU A 255 -18.03 17.47 18.65
C GLU A 255 -18.31 17.66 17.15
N LEU A 256 -18.83 16.62 16.47
CA LEU A 256 -19.28 16.75 15.08
C LEU A 256 -20.52 17.65 15.01
N ILE A 257 -21.53 17.41 15.85
CA ILE A 257 -22.76 18.21 15.86
C ILE A 257 -22.44 19.68 16.15
N GLU A 258 -21.60 19.97 17.14
CA GLU A 258 -21.12 21.34 17.43
C GLU A 258 -20.47 22.00 16.22
N LYS A 259 -19.62 21.29 15.46
CA LYS A 259 -18.99 21.82 14.24
C LYS A 259 -19.97 22.01 13.09
N LEU A 260 -21.05 21.21 13.05
CA LEU A 260 -22.08 21.27 12.01
C LEU A 260 -23.17 22.29 12.30
N GLN A 261 -23.36 22.72 13.55
CA GLN A 261 -24.37 23.73 13.95
C GLN A 261 -24.26 25.06 13.19
N LEU A 262 -23.10 25.35 12.61
CA LEU A 262 -22.86 26.54 11.79
C LEU A 262 -23.44 26.45 10.37
N LEU A 263 -23.94 25.27 9.96
CA LEU A 263 -24.48 25.01 8.62
C LEU A 263 -26.02 24.93 8.63
N PRO A 264 -26.70 25.14 7.48
CA PRO A 264 -28.14 24.91 7.35
C PRO A 264 -28.52 23.45 7.70
N GLU A 265 -29.67 23.24 8.35
CA GLU A 265 -30.14 21.89 8.75
C GLU A 265 -30.18 20.87 7.60
N SER A 266 -30.52 21.33 6.39
CA SER A 266 -30.51 20.48 5.19
C SER A 266 -29.10 19.97 4.83
N GLU A 267 -28.07 20.80 4.99
CA GLU A 267 -26.67 20.41 4.77
C GLU A 267 -26.17 19.51 5.91
N GLN A 268 -26.55 19.80 7.16
CA GLN A 268 -26.20 18.96 8.31
C GLN A 268 -26.73 17.53 8.12
N ASN A 269 -28.01 17.39 7.77
CA ASN A 269 -28.64 16.09 7.55
C ASN A 269 -27.99 15.32 6.38
N ASN A 270 -27.68 16.01 5.28
CA ASN A 270 -27.00 15.38 4.15
C ASN A 270 -25.59 14.91 4.54
N ILE A 271 -24.83 15.71 5.30
CA ILE A 271 -23.49 15.34 5.78
C ILE A 271 -23.55 14.12 6.70
N ILE A 272 -24.50 14.07 7.63
CA ILE A 272 -24.66 12.94 8.56
C ILE A 272 -25.05 11.66 7.80
N GLU A 273 -25.98 11.76 6.84
CA GLU A 273 -26.39 10.63 6.01
C GLU A 273 -25.23 10.11 5.14
N THR A 274 -24.48 11.02 4.52
CA THR A 274 -23.28 10.66 3.74
C THR A 274 -22.19 10.02 4.61
N LEU A 275 -21.96 10.51 5.83
CA LEU A 275 -21.03 9.88 6.77
C LEU A 275 -21.49 8.47 7.19
N LYS A 276 -22.78 8.29 7.51
CA LYS A 276 -23.38 6.98 7.82
C LYS A 276 -23.16 5.99 6.66
N ASN A 277 -23.39 6.42 5.43
CA ASN A 277 -23.18 5.61 4.22
C ASN A 277 -21.70 5.24 3.99
N ILE A 278 -20.77 6.14 4.32
CA ILE A 278 -19.32 5.89 4.13
C ILE A 278 -18.75 4.94 5.18
N ASN A 279 -19.20 5.03 6.43
CA ASN A 279 -18.69 4.19 7.51
C ASN A 279 -19.81 3.76 8.46
N HIS A 280 -20.08 2.45 8.46
CA HIS A 280 -21.16 1.86 9.24
C HIS A 280 -21.06 2.13 10.75
N LYS A 281 -19.85 2.39 11.26
CA LYS A 281 -19.67 2.78 12.67
C LYS A 281 -20.50 4.02 13.03
N TYR A 282 -20.63 4.97 12.11
CA TYR A 282 -21.41 6.19 12.30
C TYR A 282 -22.92 5.94 12.36
N TYR A 283 -23.44 4.84 11.79
CA TYR A 283 -24.86 4.50 12.02
C TYR A 283 -25.13 4.32 13.50
N ARG A 284 -24.27 3.56 14.20
CA ARG A 284 -24.44 3.29 15.64
C ARG A 284 -24.22 4.54 16.48
N ASP A 285 -23.22 5.33 16.13
CA ASP A 285 -22.82 6.51 16.91
C ASP A 285 -23.81 7.69 16.76
N PHE A 286 -24.63 7.73 15.69
CA PHE A 286 -25.66 8.76 15.43
C PHE A 286 -27.10 8.20 15.42
N SER A 287 -27.34 7.01 15.98
CA SER A 287 -28.67 6.43 16.17
C SER A 287 -29.04 6.28 17.64
N SER A 288 -28.17 6.75 18.55
CA SER A 288 -28.34 6.67 20.00
C SER A 288 -28.84 7.98 20.63
N GLU A 289 -29.45 8.85 19.82
CA GLU A 289 -30.23 10.01 20.27
C GLU A 289 -31.72 9.77 20.00
#